data_AF-A0A2G2VI48-F1
#
_entry.id   AF-A0A2G2VI48-F1
#
_cell.length_a   1.000
_cell.length_b   1.000
_cell.length_c   1.000
_cell.angle_alpha   90.00
_cell.angle_beta   90.00
_cell.angle_gamma   90.00
#
_symmetry.space_group_name_H-M   'P 1'
#
loop_
_entity.id
_entity.type
_entity.pdbx_description
1 polymer ?
#
loop_
_entity_poly.entity_id
_entity_poly.type
_entity_poly.pdbx_seq_one_letter_code
_entity_poly.pdbx_strand_id
1 'polypeptide(L)'
;MGLPRFKRPEGTSEPSSNLYVANCGPAVGLTLDTIETVFGAYGQVKGVHLADESGTRVIVSYRDEKSAESALKALNRRACPELGGRSLHIQYSVPSVCQVAVNDSVQVSTEASELDIPGLYLIHDFISAKEEEELLAAVDSGPWQKLAKRKVQHYGFEFHYNTRNVNTKQYLGELPSFLSPILDKMSVFQKLGYTETVLLDQLTVNEYPLGVGLSPHIDTHSAFEGLIFSLSLAGPCIMEFRKYSTGVWPTSADTLSDEEAQHSDKSSKFLRRAIYLPPRSMLLLSGEARYAWHHYIPHHKIDVVNDSRIRRGLRRVSFTIRKVRKGPCECEFPEYCDSQK
;
A
#
# COMPACT_ATOMS: atom_id res chain seq x y z
N MET A 1 15.36 -3.09 12.45
CA MET A 1 14.97 -4.50 12.26
C MET A 1 13.49 -4.65 12.59
N GLY A 2 12.68 -5.20 11.69
CA GLY A 2 11.26 -5.47 11.98
C GLY A 2 11.13 -6.63 12.96
N LEU A 3 10.14 -6.60 13.85
CA LEU A 3 9.83 -7.73 14.72
C LEU A 3 9.51 -8.96 13.85
N PRO A 4 10.13 -10.12 14.11
CA PRO A 4 9.81 -11.34 13.38
C PRO A 4 8.32 -11.67 13.53
N ARG A 5 7.65 -11.98 12.42
CA ARG A 5 6.24 -12.36 12.41
C ARG A 5 6.13 -13.88 12.51
N PHE A 6 5.15 -14.34 13.27
CA PHE A 6 4.96 -15.75 13.54
C PHE A 6 3.49 -16.13 13.27
N LYS A 7 3.26 -17.34 12.79
CA LYS A 7 1.91 -17.86 12.50
C LYS A 7 1.64 -19.13 13.32
N ARG A 8 0.35 -19.46 13.45
CA ARG A 8 -0.10 -20.76 13.94
C ARG A 8 0.19 -21.81 12.86
N PRO A 9 0.76 -22.99 13.19
CA PRO A 9 0.85 -24.09 12.24
C PRO A 9 -0.53 -24.46 11.71
N GLU A 10 -0.68 -24.65 10.39
CA GLU A 10 -1.89 -25.23 9.82
C GLU A 10 -1.91 -26.72 10.14
N GLY A 11 -2.98 -27.20 10.78
CA GLY A 11 -3.06 -28.59 11.26
C GLY A 11 -2.32 -28.82 12.60
N THR A 12 -2.55 -29.99 13.19
CA THR A 12 -2.15 -30.35 14.56
C THR A 12 -0.68 -30.06 14.90
N SER A 13 -0.45 -29.13 15.85
CA SER A 13 0.67 -28.99 16.80
C SER A 13 2.04 -29.56 16.40
N GLU A 14 2.54 -29.24 15.21
CA GLU A 14 3.92 -29.59 14.85
C GLU A 14 4.93 -28.92 15.81
N PRO A 15 5.91 -29.66 16.35
CA PRO A 15 6.96 -29.09 17.19
C PRO A 15 7.70 -27.97 16.49
N SER A 16 8.03 -26.91 17.22
CA SER A 16 8.82 -25.79 16.74
C SER A 16 9.70 -25.26 17.86
N SER A 17 10.86 -24.71 17.52
CA SER A 17 11.74 -24.04 18.47
C SER A 17 11.19 -22.70 18.95
N ASN A 18 10.06 -22.23 18.41
CA ASN A 18 9.45 -20.95 18.79
C ASN A 18 8.07 -21.18 19.41
N LEU A 19 7.79 -20.45 20.47
CA LEU A 19 6.56 -20.54 21.23
C LEU A 19 5.81 -19.21 21.19
N TYR A 20 4.54 -19.26 20.81
CA TYR A 20 3.61 -18.17 21.04
C TYR A 20 3.06 -18.27 22.47
N VAL A 21 3.24 -17.20 23.25
CA VAL A 21 2.86 -17.14 24.66
C VAL A 21 1.84 -16.01 24.84
N ALA A 22 0.58 -16.37 25.05
CA ALA A 22 -0.46 -15.40 25.39
C ALA A 22 -0.44 -15.07 26.89
N ASN A 23 -1.03 -13.93 27.24
CA ASN A 23 -1.09 -13.41 28.61
C ASN A 23 0.31 -13.16 29.20
N CYS A 24 1.26 -12.78 28.34
CA CYS A 24 2.66 -12.62 28.66
C CYS A 24 3.23 -11.46 27.84
N GLY A 25 3.71 -10.41 28.51
CA GLY A 25 4.29 -9.22 27.86
C GLY A 25 4.17 -7.93 28.67
N PRO A 26 4.69 -6.80 28.15
CA PRO A 26 4.74 -5.52 28.85
C PRO A 26 3.37 -4.95 29.24
N ALA A 27 2.35 -5.10 28.38
CA ALA A 27 1.01 -4.58 28.67
C ALA A 27 0.30 -5.33 29.81
N VAL A 28 0.82 -6.49 30.20
CA VAL A 28 0.36 -7.26 31.38
C VAL A 28 1.38 -7.20 32.53
N GLY A 29 2.28 -6.22 32.52
CA GLY A 29 3.21 -5.94 33.61
C GLY A 29 4.45 -6.84 33.68
N LEU A 30 4.87 -7.46 32.57
CA LEU A 30 6.10 -8.26 32.50
C LEU A 30 7.12 -7.65 31.55
N THR A 31 8.38 -7.54 31.98
CA THR A 31 9.48 -7.14 31.09
C THR A 31 9.92 -8.33 30.23
N LEU A 32 10.51 -8.05 29.06
CA LEU A 32 11.04 -9.11 28.19
C LEU A 32 12.17 -9.88 28.88
N ASP A 33 13.01 -9.19 29.66
CA ASP A 33 14.12 -9.79 30.41
C ASP A 33 13.64 -10.78 31.47
N THR A 34 12.55 -10.46 32.18
CA THR A 34 11.94 -11.40 33.13
C THR A 34 11.40 -12.62 32.41
N ILE A 35 10.76 -12.44 31.26
CA ILE A 35 10.24 -13.56 30.45
C ILE A 35 11.41 -14.43 29.96
N GLU A 36 12.48 -13.82 29.45
CA GLU A 36 13.68 -14.53 29.00
C GLU A 36 14.33 -15.35 30.12
N THR A 37 14.40 -14.79 31.32
CA THR A 37 14.94 -15.46 32.51
C THR A 37 14.13 -16.72 32.86
N VAL A 38 12.80 -16.60 32.93
CA VAL A 38 11.91 -17.74 33.26
C VAL A 38 11.97 -18.83 32.20
N PHE A 39 11.94 -18.44 30.92
CA PHE A 39 12.02 -19.40 29.82
C PHE A 39 13.43 -20.00 29.66
N GLY A 40 14.47 -19.31 30.13
CA GLY A 40 15.86 -19.79 30.15
C GLY A 40 16.09 -21.03 31.00
N ALA A 41 15.24 -21.29 32.01
CA ALA A 41 15.30 -22.50 32.83
C ALA A 41 15.07 -23.80 32.03
N TYR A 42 14.42 -23.70 30.86
CA TYR A 42 14.07 -24.85 30.02
C TYR A 42 15.02 -25.04 28.83
N GLY A 43 15.98 -24.11 28.63
CA GLY A 43 17.00 -24.19 27.60
C GLY A 43 17.48 -22.84 27.10
N GLN A 44 18.40 -22.84 26.12
CA GLN A 44 19.01 -21.61 25.63
C GLN A 44 18.04 -20.79 24.78
N VAL A 45 17.55 -19.69 25.34
CA VAL A 45 16.71 -18.71 24.64
C VAL A 45 17.57 -17.92 23.65
N LYS A 46 17.11 -17.87 22.40
CA LYS A 46 17.68 -17.04 21.33
C LYS A 46 17.18 -15.60 21.42
N GLY A 47 15.96 -15.41 21.93
CA GLY A 47 15.39 -14.10 22.21
C GLY A 47 13.89 -14.14 22.47
N VAL A 48 13.38 -13.06 23.06
CA VAL A 48 11.95 -12.83 23.33
C VAL A 48 11.49 -11.56 22.60
N HIS A 49 10.39 -11.66 21.86
CA HIS A 49 9.86 -10.57 21.04
C HIS A 49 8.35 -10.41 21.23
N LEU A 50 7.81 -9.20 21.04
CA LEU A 50 6.36 -9.01 21.03
C LEU A 50 5.74 -9.74 19.83
N ALA A 51 4.65 -10.48 20.06
CA ALA A 51 3.95 -11.20 18.99
C ALA A 51 3.10 -10.26 18.13
N ASP A 52 2.60 -9.17 18.73
CA ASP A 52 1.77 -8.15 18.09
C ASP A 52 1.89 -6.80 18.82
N GLU A 53 1.21 -5.77 18.30
CA GLU A 53 1.21 -4.41 18.87
C GLU A 53 0.40 -4.32 20.19
N SER A 54 -0.28 -5.39 20.64
CA SER A 54 -1.06 -5.36 21.88
C SER A 54 -0.19 -5.35 23.14
N GLY A 55 1.06 -5.83 23.04
CA GLY A 55 1.96 -5.97 24.19
C GLY A 55 1.52 -7.03 25.22
N THR A 56 0.46 -7.79 24.95
CA THR A 56 -0.07 -8.84 25.86
C THR A 56 0.41 -10.24 25.51
N ARG A 57 1.16 -10.38 24.41
CA ARG A 57 1.64 -11.64 23.85
C ARG A 57 3.08 -11.50 23.38
N VAL A 58 3.85 -12.57 23.57
CA VAL A 58 5.24 -12.65 23.14
C VAL A 58 5.51 -13.93 22.36
N ILE A 59 6.62 -13.91 21.64
CA ILE A 59 7.24 -15.06 21.02
C ILE A 59 8.56 -15.32 21.71
N VAL A 60 8.71 -16.53 22.24
CA VAL A 60 9.97 -17.01 22.83
C VAL A 60 10.62 -17.94 21.82
N SER A 61 11.83 -17.62 21.39
CA SER A 61 12.58 -18.42 20.41
C SER A 61 13.71 -19.16 21.13
N TYR A 62 13.76 -20.48 21.03
CA TYR A 62 14.86 -21.32 21.53
C TYR A 62 15.86 -21.66 20.44
N ARG A 63 17.07 -22.09 20.84
CA ARG A 63 18.04 -22.66 19.89
C ARG A 63 17.67 -24.05 19.41
N ASP A 64 16.95 -24.81 20.23
CA ASP A 64 16.55 -26.19 19.95
C ASP A 64 15.06 -26.43 20.26
N GLU A 65 14.45 -27.36 19.53
CA GLU A 65 13.02 -27.70 19.67
C GLU A 65 12.70 -28.40 20.99
N LYS A 66 13.65 -29.14 21.55
CA LYS A 66 13.47 -29.87 22.81
C LYS A 66 13.27 -28.91 23.99
N SER A 67 13.98 -27.79 24.00
CA SER A 67 13.81 -26.74 24.99
C SER A 67 12.43 -26.08 24.91
N ALA A 68 11.95 -25.82 23.68
CA ALA A 68 10.60 -25.31 23.46
C ALA A 68 9.51 -26.29 23.90
N GLU A 69 9.68 -27.59 23.62
CA GLU A 69 8.78 -28.65 24.08
C GLU A 69 8.74 -28.75 25.61
N SER A 70 9.91 -28.70 26.26
CA SER A 70 10.06 -28.71 27.72
C SER A 70 9.29 -27.55 28.36
N ALA A 71 9.50 -26.32 27.86
CA ALA A 71 8.83 -25.13 28.34
C ALA A 71 7.30 -25.19 28.11
N LEU A 72 6.86 -25.66 26.95
CA LEU A 72 5.43 -25.82 26.64
C LEU A 72 4.77 -26.84 27.59
N LYS A 73 5.41 -27.98 27.88
CA LYS A 73 4.87 -28.97 28.83
C LYS A 73 4.82 -28.44 30.26
N ALA A 74 5.81 -27.65 30.67
CA ALA A 74 5.93 -27.15 32.04
C ALA A 74 5.04 -25.94 32.34
N LEU A 75 4.87 -25.03 31.37
CA LEU A 75 4.26 -23.72 31.60
C LEU A 75 2.85 -23.56 30.98
N ASN A 76 2.49 -24.37 29.98
CA ASN A 76 1.20 -24.20 29.31
C ASN A 76 0.02 -24.54 30.23
N ARG A 77 -0.93 -23.61 30.34
CA ARG A 77 -2.13 -23.67 31.17
C ARG A 77 -1.86 -23.89 32.67
N ARG A 78 -0.65 -23.58 33.12
CA ARG A 78 -0.25 -23.66 34.54
C ARG A 78 0.08 -22.27 35.06
N ALA A 79 -0.25 -22.03 36.33
CA ALA A 79 0.12 -20.80 37.01
C ALA A 79 1.64 -20.74 37.18
N CYS A 80 2.26 -19.65 36.75
CA CYS A 80 3.70 -19.43 36.90
C CYS A 80 3.95 -18.33 37.94
N PRO A 81 4.40 -18.66 39.17
CA PRO A 81 4.63 -17.69 40.25
C PRO A 81 5.62 -16.59 39.86
N GLU A 82 6.68 -16.95 39.13
CA GLU A 82 7.73 -16.03 38.65
C GLU A 82 7.20 -15.02 37.62
N LEU A 83 6.05 -15.32 37.00
CA LEU A 83 5.33 -14.42 36.11
C LEU A 83 4.07 -13.90 36.80
N GLY A 84 4.08 -13.69 38.12
CA GLY A 84 2.94 -13.12 38.86
C GLY A 84 1.74 -14.06 38.97
N GLY A 85 1.96 -15.38 39.00
CA GLY A 85 0.95 -16.40 39.24
C GLY A 85 -0.04 -16.63 38.09
N ARG A 86 0.19 -16.04 36.91
CA ARG A 86 -0.74 -16.12 35.79
C ARG A 86 -0.65 -17.45 35.07
N SER A 87 -1.78 -17.90 34.53
CA SER A 87 -1.83 -19.03 33.61
C SER A 87 -1.49 -18.56 32.20
N LEU A 88 -0.47 -19.18 31.61
CA LEU A 88 -0.04 -18.90 30.25
C LEU A 88 -0.77 -19.81 29.27
N HIS A 89 -1.05 -19.32 28.07
CA HIS A 89 -1.50 -20.18 26.98
C HIS A 89 -0.40 -20.21 25.91
N ILE A 90 0.27 -21.35 25.84
CA ILE A 90 1.47 -21.56 25.03
C ILE A 90 1.13 -22.50 23.88
N GLN A 91 1.57 -22.11 22.68
CA GLN A 91 1.45 -22.93 21.49
C GLN A 91 2.75 -22.87 20.71
N TYR A 92 3.08 -23.95 19.99
CA TYR A 92 4.13 -23.87 18.98
C TYR A 92 3.78 -22.82 17.93
N SER A 93 4.79 -22.09 17.52
CA SER A 93 4.69 -21.11 16.47
C SER A 93 5.85 -21.27 15.53
N VAL A 94 5.59 -21.22 14.23
CA VAL A 94 6.65 -21.25 13.24
C VAL A 94 7.01 -19.81 12.88
N PRO A 95 8.31 -19.50 12.65
CA PRO A 95 8.68 -18.24 12.04
C PRO A 95 7.90 -18.14 10.74
N SER A 96 7.03 -17.15 10.63
CA SER A 96 6.52 -16.77 9.34
C SER A 96 7.70 -16.09 8.67
N VAL A 97 8.52 -16.88 7.97
CA VAL A 97 9.10 -16.37 6.74
C VAL A 97 7.89 -15.79 6.02
N CYS A 98 7.91 -14.50 5.69
CA CYS A 98 7.02 -14.02 4.66
C CYS A 98 7.45 -14.75 3.38
N GLN A 99 7.10 -16.02 3.25
CA GLN A 99 6.66 -16.55 1.98
C GLN A 99 5.35 -15.80 1.74
N VAL A 100 5.50 -14.59 1.21
CA VAL A 100 4.61 -14.19 0.13
C VAL A 100 4.62 -15.42 -0.77
N ALA A 101 3.47 -16.07 -0.94
CA ALA A 101 3.37 -17.16 -1.90
C ALA A 101 4.09 -16.68 -3.16
N VAL A 102 5.15 -17.38 -3.56
CA VAL A 102 6.07 -16.99 -4.65
C VAL A 102 5.33 -16.88 -5.99
N ASN A 103 4.05 -17.23 -6.02
CA ASN A 103 3.21 -17.23 -7.21
C ASN A 103 2.49 -15.90 -7.48
N ASP A 104 2.65 -14.84 -6.67
CA ASP A 104 1.91 -13.58 -6.87
C ASP A 104 2.76 -12.30 -6.74
N SER A 105 4.10 -12.42 -6.69
CA SER A 105 5.00 -11.26 -6.70
C SER A 105 5.15 -10.71 -8.11
N VAL A 106 4.47 -9.61 -8.40
CA VAL A 106 4.67 -8.84 -9.63
C VAL A 106 6.07 -8.23 -9.60
N GLN A 107 6.85 -8.42 -10.67
CA GLN A 107 8.12 -7.72 -10.85
C GLN A 107 7.88 -6.20 -10.83
N VAL A 108 8.66 -5.49 -10.02
CA VAL A 108 8.56 -4.04 -9.84
C VAL A 108 9.68 -3.37 -10.62
N SER A 109 9.32 -2.65 -11.66
CA SER A 109 10.26 -1.84 -12.44
C SER A 109 10.52 -0.49 -11.78
N THR A 110 11.69 0.07 -12.06
CA THR A 110 12.04 1.45 -11.66
C THR A 110 11.84 2.44 -12.81
N GLU A 111 11.71 1.96 -14.04
CA GLU A 111 11.49 2.76 -15.23
C GLU A 111 10.13 2.48 -15.87
N ALA A 112 9.44 3.52 -16.35
CA ALA A 112 8.13 3.36 -16.98
C ALA A 112 8.18 2.58 -18.30
N SER A 113 9.28 2.71 -19.05
CA SER A 113 9.48 2.02 -20.33
C SER A 113 9.56 0.49 -20.20
N GLU A 114 9.89 -0.02 -19.02
CA GLU A 114 9.96 -1.47 -18.76
C GLU A 114 8.58 -2.11 -18.53
N LEU A 115 7.53 -1.32 -18.33
CA LEU A 115 6.19 -1.85 -18.07
C LEU A 115 5.44 -2.21 -19.35
N ASP A 116 5.89 -1.71 -20.51
CA ASP A 116 5.19 -1.80 -21.79
C ASP A 116 3.72 -1.34 -21.71
N ILE A 117 3.46 -0.26 -20.95
CA ILE A 117 2.14 0.36 -20.85
C ILE A 117 2.12 1.63 -21.71
N PRO A 118 1.39 1.65 -22.84
CA PRO A 118 1.31 2.84 -23.68
C PRO A 118 0.75 4.05 -22.94
N GLY A 119 1.45 5.19 -23.06
CA GLY A 119 1.06 6.45 -22.43
C GLY A 119 1.42 6.58 -20.95
N LEU A 120 2.22 5.65 -20.41
CA LEU A 120 2.80 5.73 -19.06
C LEU A 120 4.22 6.31 -19.13
N TYR A 121 4.49 7.36 -18.36
CA TYR A 121 5.84 7.93 -18.25
C TYR A 121 6.17 8.26 -16.80
N LEU A 122 7.45 8.08 -16.42
CA LEU A 122 7.97 8.46 -15.11
C LEU A 122 9.21 9.34 -15.31
N ILE A 123 9.21 10.50 -14.66
CA ILE A 123 10.38 11.38 -14.58
C ILE A 123 10.86 11.39 -13.12
N HIS A 124 12.05 10.84 -12.88
CA HIS A 124 12.71 10.89 -11.58
C HIS A 124 13.25 12.29 -11.29
N ASP A 125 13.36 12.65 -10.01
CA ASP A 125 13.87 13.96 -9.55
C ASP A 125 13.30 15.16 -10.33
N PHE A 126 12.00 15.10 -10.67
CA PHE A 126 11.28 16.15 -11.39
C PHE A 126 11.28 17.49 -10.61
N ILE A 127 11.33 17.39 -9.28
CA ILE A 127 11.54 18.53 -8.40
C ILE A 127 12.79 18.33 -7.53
N SER A 128 13.33 19.44 -7.05
CA SER A 128 14.39 19.47 -6.04
C SER A 128 13.84 19.18 -4.64
N ALA A 129 14.72 18.84 -3.71
CA ALA A 129 14.36 18.66 -2.30
C ALA A 129 13.79 19.94 -1.66
N LYS A 130 14.26 21.12 -2.09
CA LYS A 130 13.75 22.41 -1.62
C LYS A 130 12.31 22.65 -2.08
N GLU A 131 12.01 22.39 -3.36
CA GLU A 131 10.63 22.48 -3.87
C GLU A 131 9.72 21.46 -3.18
N GLU A 132 10.21 20.25 -2.89
CA GLU A 132 9.46 19.26 -2.09
C GLU A 132 9.09 19.79 -0.71
N GLU A 133 10.04 20.42 -0.01
CA GLU A 133 9.81 21.05 1.30
C GLU A 133 8.77 22.18 1.23
N GLU A 134 8.88 23.07 0.23
CA GLU A 134 7.94 24.18 0.03
C GLU A 134 6.51 23.70 -0.27
N LEU A 135 6.36 22.68 -1.13
CA LEU A 135 5.08 22.08 -1.44
C LEU A 135 4.45 21.39 -0.22
N LEU A 136 5.24 20.66 0.56
CA LEU A 136 4.77 19.99 1.77
C LEU A 136 4.34 21.00 2.84
N ALA A 137 5.13 22.05 3.07
CA ALA A 137 4.80 23.13 4.00
C ALA A 137 3.49 23.83 3.61
N ALA A 138 3.30 24.09 2.31
CA ALA A 138 2.09 24.73 1.81
C ALA A 138 0.83 23.90 2.13
N VAL A 139 0.83 22.59 1.85
CA VAL A 139 -0.34 21.74 2.12
C VAL A 139 -0.50 21.40 3.61
N ASP A 140 0.57 21.38 4.38
CA ASP A 140 0.49 21.18 5.83
C ASP A 140 -0.19 22.35 6.56
N SER A 141 -0.06 23.56 6.02
CA SER A 141 -0.78 24.73 6.50
C SER A 141 -2.28 24.75 6.12
N GLY A 142 -2.67 23.92 5.15
CA GLY A 142 -4.04 23.87 4.61
C GLY A 142 -4.99 22.94 5.38
N PRO A 143 -6.32 23.16 5.27
CA PRO A 143 -7.31 22.30 5.90
C PRO A 143 -7.38 20.93 5.20
N TRP A 144 -7.37 19.85 5.98
CA TRP A 144 -7.46 18.49 5.48
C TRP A 144 -8.87 17.91 5.63
N GLN A 145 -9.42 17.35 4.54
CA GLN A 145 -10.60 16.52 4.58
C GLN A 145 -10.20 15.08 4.91
N LYS A 146 -10.80 14.48 5.94
CA LYS A 146 -10.54 13.08 6.32
C LYS A 146 -11.43 12.13 5.53
N LEU A 147 -10.82 11.13 4.89
CA LEU A 147 -11.50 9.95 4.36
C LEU A 147 -11.25 8.75 5.29
N ALA A 148 -11.85 7.60 4.98
CA ALA A 148 -11.80 6.41 5.83
C ALA A 148 -10.39 5.94 6.22
N LYS A 149 -9.39 6.07 5.33
CA LYS A 149 -8.01 5.60 5.57
C LYS A 149 -6.92 6.63 5.31
N ARG A 150 -7.25 7.75 4.68
CA ARG A 150 -6.31 8.78 4.23
C ARG A 150 -6.97 10.15 4.34
N LYS A 151 -6.20 11.22 4.17
CA LYS A 151 -6.75 12.59 4.11
C LYS A 151 -6.39 13.24 2.79
N VAL A 152 -7.21 14.20 2.37
CA VAL A 152 -7.11 14.85 1.06
C VAL A 152 -7.31 16.35 1.15
N GLN A 153 -6.82 17.06 0.13
CA GLN A 153 -7.16 18.45 -0.17
C GLN A 153 -7.49 18.57 -1.66
N HIS A 154 -8.41 19.46 -2.00
CA HIS A 154 -8.83 19.71 -3.37
C HIS A 154 -8.68 21.20 -3.70
N TYR A 155 -8.20 21.48 -4.90
CA TYR A 155 -8.07 22.82 -5.46
C TYR A 155 -8.58 22.83 -6.89
N GLY A 156 -9.05 23.98 -7.38
CA GLY A 156 -9.77 24.02 -8.65
C GLY A 156 -11.20 23.53 -8.48
N PHE A 157 -11.35 22.22 -8.35
CA PHE A 157 -12.64 21.58 -8.18
C PHE A 157 -12.59 20.49 -7.12
N GLU A 158 -13.69 20.32 -6.38
CA GLU A 158 -13.83 19.23 -5.41
C GLU A 158 -14.07 17.90 -6.15
N PHE A 159 -13.40 16.83 -5.71
CA PHE A 159 -13.68 15.48 -6.19
C PHE A 159 -14.63 14.75 -5.23
N HIS A 160 -15.82 14.41 -5.72
CA HIS A 160 -16.89 13.82 -4.91
C HIS A 160 -16.75 12.29 -4.92
N TYR A 161 -16.30 11.71 -3.81
CA TYR A 161 -16.02 10.26 -3.72
C TYR A 161 -17.25 9.35 -3.84
N ASN A 162 -18.43 9.85 -3.48
CA ASN A 162 -19.68 9.07 -3.56
C ASN A 162 -20.12 8.85 -5.01
N THR A 163 -20.01 9.90 -5.83
CA THR A 163 -20.36 9.86 -7.26
C THR A 163 -19.15 9.55 -8.14
N ARG A 164 -17.94 9.57 -7.57
CA ARG A 164 -16.66 9.46 -8.27
C ARG A 164 -16.54 10.48 -9.41
N ASN A 165 -17.02 11.70 -9.20
CA ASN A 165 -17.03 12.72 -10.24
C ASN A 165 -16.74 14.11 -9.65
N VAL A 166 -16.63 15.10 -10.53
CA VAL A 166 -16.50 16.51 -10.20
C VAL A 166 -17.81 17.21 -10.54
N ASN A 167 -18.29 18.07 -9.65
CA ASN A 167 -19.38 18.98 -9.98
C ASN A 167 -18.81 20.21 -10.69
N THR A 168 -18.95 20.28 -12.01
CA THR A 168 -18.43 21.40 -12.83
C THR A 168 -19.05 22.75 -12.50
N LYS A 169 -20.15 22.79 -11.74
CA LYS A 169 -20.77 24.03 -11.23
C LYS A 169 -20.16 24.52 -9.92
N GLN A 170 -19.36 23.70 -9.24
CA GLN A 170 -18.72 24.02 -7.96
C GLN A 170 -17.21 24.20 -8.15
N TYR A 171 -16.85 25.42 -8.55
CA TYR A 171 -15.46 25.85 -8.69
C TYR A 171 -14.94 26.42 -7.36
N LEU A 172 -13.82 25.90 -6.87
CA LEU A 172 -13.18 26.28 -5.61
C LEU A 172 -12.18 27.45 -5.77
N GLY A 173 -11.96 27.93 -6.99
CA GLY A 173 -10.96 28.94 -7.31
C GLY A 173 -9.79 28.37 -8.10
N GLU A 174 -8.87 29.23 -8.53
CA GLU A 174 -7.71 28.84 -9.35
C GLU A 174 -6.77 27.88 -8.62
N LEU A 175 -5.91 27.21 -9.38
CA LEU A 175 -4.86 26.39 -8.79
C LEU A 175 -3.93 27.28 -7.94
N PRO A 176 -3.49 26.81 -6.77
CA PRO A 176 -2.74 27.62 -5.83
C PRO A 176 -1.34 27.96 -6.39
N SER A 177 -0.83 29.15 -6.05
CA SER A 177 0.43 29.68 -6.58
C SER A 177 1.67 28.84 -6.25
N PHE A 178 1.64 28.05 -5.18
CA PHE A 178 2.73 27.12 -4.88
C PHE A 178 2.90 26.04 -5.96
N LEU A 179 1.90 25.83 -6.81
CA LEU A 179 1.94 24.86 -7.90
C LEU A 179 2.57 25.45 -9.17
N SER A 180 2.67 26.77 -9.31
CA SER A 180 3.17 27.42 -10.53
C SER A 180 4.54 26.89 -11.00
N PRO A 181 5.56 26.71 -10.13
CA PRO A 181 6.85 26.15 -10.55
C PRO A 181 6.73 24.74 -11.13
N ILE A 182 5.75 23.96 -10.67
CA ILE A 182 5.50 22.61 -11.15
C ILE A 182 4.83 22.64 -12.52
N LEU A 183 3.84 23.53 -12.70
CA LEU A 183 3.17 23.72 -13.98
C LEU A 183 4.13 24.22 -15.07
N ASP A 184 5.05 25.13 -14.73
CA ASP A 184 6.07 25.62 -15.67
C ASP A 184 6.99 24.48 -16.16
N LYS A 185 7.37 23.57 -15.26
CA LYS A 185 8.18 22.38 -15.59
C LYS A 185 7.41 21.34 -16.42
N MET A 186 6.08 21.37 -16.44
CA MET A 186 5.30 20.43 -17.26
C MET A 186 5.49 20.64 -18.76
N SER A 187 6.07 21.77 -19.18
CA SER A 187 6.54 21.99 -20.56
C SER A 187 7.47 20.89 -21.06
N VAL A 188 8.20 20.18 -20.18
CA VAL A 188 9.04 19.02 -20.56
C VAL A 188 8.23 17.93 -21.26
N PHE A 189 6.96 17.75 -20.91
CA PHE A 189 6.09 16.75 -21.54
C PHE A 189 5.67 17.15 -22.96
N GLN A 190 5.78 18.42 -23.37
CA GLN A 190 5.53 18.80 -24.77
C GLN A 190 6.49 18.09 -25.73
N LYS A 191 7.71 17.76 -25.27
CA LYS A 191 8.70 16.99 -26.04
C LYS A 191 8.28 15.54 -26.30
N LEU A 192 7.26 15.04 -25.59
CA LEU A 192 6.68 13.71 -25.81
C LEU A 192 5.54 13.71 -26.84
N GLY A 193 5.36 14.81 -27.58
CA GLY A 193 4.34 14.93 -28.62
C GLY A 193 3.00 15.52 -28.14
N TYR A 194 2.92 15.96 -26.87
CA TYR A 194 1.76 16.70 -26.36
C TYR A 194 1.91 18.18 -26.73
N THR A 195 1.49 18.55 -27.94
CA THR A 195 1.73 19.89 -28.54
C THR A 195 0.81 20.99 -28.02
N GLU A 196 -0.26 20.64 -27.32
CA GLU A 196 -1.18 21.62 -26.75
C GLU A 196 -0.67 22.12 -25.39
N THR A 197 -0.88 23.41 -25.10
CA THR A 197 -0.67 23.95 -23.77
C THR A 197 -1.53 23.16 -22.79
N VAL A 198 -0.88 22.43 -21.88
CA VAL A 198 -1.56 21.59 -20.89
C VAL A 198 -2.27 22.50 -19.88
N LEU A 199 -3.55 22.80 -20.14
CA LEU A 199 -4.38 23.60 -19.25
C LEU A 199 -4.97 22.73 -18.15
N LEU A 200 -4.27 22.61 -17.03
CA LEU A 200 -4.75 21.89 -15.84
C LEU A 200 -5.52 22.84 -14.93
N ASP A 201 -6.63 22.38 -14.35
CA ASP A 201 -7.51 23.19 -13.51
C ASP A 201 -8.03 22.46 -12.28
N GLN A 202 -7.54 21.25 -11.98
CA GLN A 202 -7.84 20.55 -10.75
C GLN A 202 -6.57 19.97 -10.14
N LEU A 203 -6.43 20.08 -8.82
CA LEU A 203 -5.44 19.35 -8.01
C LEU A 203 -6.13 18.56 -6.90
N THR A 204 -5.73 17.30 -6.73
CA THR A 204 -6.02 16.50 -5.53
C THR A 204 -4.71 16.17 -4.81
N VAL A 205 -4.56 16.66 -3.60
CA VAL A 205 -3.48 16.26 -2.69
C VAL A 205 -3.96 15.09 -1.87
N ASN A 206 -3.22 13.97 -1.85
CA ASN A 206 -3.49 12.83 -0.99
C ASN A 206 -2.35 12.66 0.02
N GLU A 207 -2.65 12.48 1.29
CA GLU A 207 -1.68 12.01 2.28
C GLU A 207 -2.04 10.61 2.79
N TYR A 208 -1.10 9.70 2.64
CA TYR A 208 -1.18 8.31 3.04
C TYR A 208 -0.34 8.08 4.30
N PRO A 209 -0.95 7.61 5.41
CA PRO A 209 -0.21 7.05 6.53
C PRO A 209 0.51 5.75 6.17
N LEU A 210 1.51 5.36 6.97
CA LEU A 210 2.21 4.09 6.81
C LEU A 210 1.24 2.89 6.72
N GLY A 211 1.39 2.08 5.67
CA GLY A 211 0.57 0.89 5.44
C GLY A 211 -0.73 1.16 4.69
N VAL A 212 -1.10 2.41 4.50
CA VAL A 212 -2.27 2.80 3.73
C VAL A 212 -1.91 2.90 2.26
N GLY A 213 -2.66 2.17 1.43
CA GLY A 213 -2.63 2.25 -0.02
C GLY A 213 -3.91 2.86 -0.58
N LEU A 214 -4.19 2.54 -1.84
CA LEU A 214 -5.33 3.02 -2.61
C LEU A 214 -5.86 1.87 -3.44
N SER A 215 -7.14 1.52 -3.27
CA SER A 215 -7.78 0.44 -4.02
C SER A 215 -7.68 0.62 -5.54
N PRO A 216 -7.69 -0.47 -6.32
CA PRO A 216 -7.59 -0.39 -7.78
C PRO A 216 -8.75 0.41 -8.38
N HIS A 217 -8.44 1.33 -9.28
CA HIS A 217 -9.44 2.16 -9.96
C HIS A 217 -8.86 2.79 -11.23
N ILE A 218 -9.75 3.25 -12.11
CA ILE A 218 -9.45 4.16 -13.21
C ILE A 218 -10.06 5.51 -12.85
N ASP A 219 -9.37 6.60 -13.17
CA ASP A 219 -9.92 7.94 -13.00
C ASP A 219 -11.09 8.14 -13.98
N THR A 220 -12.24 8.55 -13.43
CA THR A 220 -13.51 8.68 -14.15
C THR A 220 -13.36 9.39 -15.49
N HIS A 221 -13.84 8.77 -16.57
CA HIS A 221 -13.61 9.24 -17.93
C HIS A 221 -14.37 10.54 -18.19
N SER A 222 -15.61 10.61 -17.70
CA SER A 222 -16.45 11.83 -17.77
C SER A 222 -15.94 12.99 -16.91
N ALA A 223 -15.12 12.73 -15.88
CA ALA A 223 -14.69 13.76 -14.94
C ALA A 223 -13.46 14.52 -15.41
N PHE A 224 -12.52 13.83 -16.07
CA PHE A 224 -11.20 14.38 -16.39
C PHE A 224 -10.81 14.14 -17.85
N GLU A 225 -9.94 14.99 -18.38
CA GLU A 225 -9.38 14.85 -19.73
C GLU A 225 -8.29 13.76 -19.81
N GLY A 226 -7.50 13.76 -20.89
CA GLY A 226 -6.60 12.66 -21.24
C GLY A 226 -5.30 12.61 -20.44
N LEU A 227 -4.84 13.72 -19.86
CA LEU A 227 -3.56 13.82 -19.16
C LEU A 227 -3.76 13.88 -17.64
N ILE A 228 -3.11 12.96 -16.93
CA ILE A 228 -3.14 12.88 -15.47
C ILE A 228 -1.72 12.81 -14.94
N PHE A 229 -1.32 13.83 -14.20
CA PHE A 229 0.00 13.94 -13.60
C PHE A 229 -0.08 13.57 -12.12
N SER A 230 0.86 12.78 -11.62
CA SER A 230 0.97 12.42 -10.21
C SER A 230 2.40 12.63 -9.70
N LEU A 231 2.60 13.71 -8.96
CA LEU A 231 3.86 14.02 -8.30
C LEU A 231 3.91 13.32 -6.94
N SER A 232 4.92 12.49 -6.71
CA SER A 232 5.14 11.80 -5.44
C SER A 232 6.06 12.59 -4.51
N LEU A 233 5.72 12.71 -3.24
CA LEU A 233 6.43 13.51 -2.22
C LEU A 233 6.55 12.76 -0.89
N ALA A 234 7.54 13.12 -0.08
CA ALA A 234 7.84 12.67 1.29
C ALA A 234 8.20 11.18 1.46
N GLY A 235 7.58 10.27 0.70
CA GLY A 235 7.80 8.84 0.85
C GLY A 235 7.53 8.06 -0.44
N PRO A 236 8.29 6.99 -0.69
CA PRO A 236 8.08 6.15 -1.88
C PRO A 236 6.86 5.24 -1.74
N CYS A 237 6.42 4.67 -2.85
CA CYS A 237 5.55 3.50 -2.88
C CYS A 237 5.69 2.69 -4.17
N ILE A 238 5.18 1.46 -4.17
CA ILE A 238 4.84 0.76 -5.41
C ILE A 238 3.43 1.18 -5.87
N MET A 239 3.30 1.43 -7.18
CA MET A 239 2.00 1.49 -7.85
C MET A 239 1.88 0.29 -8.80
N GLU A 240 0.81 -0.48 -8.66
CA GLU A 240 0.47 -1.55 -9.59
C GLU A 240 -0.55 -1.07 -10.62
N PHE A 241 -0.42 -1.56 -11.84
CA PHE A 241 -1.36 -1.38 -12.93
C PHE A 241 -1.98 -2.72 -13.30
N ARG A 242 -3.31 -2.72 -13.48
CA ARG A 242 -4.09 -3.91 -13.82
C ARG A 242 -4.97 -3.66 -15.04
N LYS A 243 -4.81 -4.45 -16.10
CA LYS A 243 -5.66 -4.40 -17.31
C LYS A 243 -6.52 -5.66 -17.43
N TYR A 244 -7.84 -5.50 -17.35
CA TYR A 244 -8.81 -6.59 -17.38
C TYR A 244 -9.29 -6.84 -18.80
N SER A 245 -9.41 -8.10 -19.23
CA SER A 245 -9.80 -8.44 -20.61
C SER A 245 -11.20 -7.99 -21.02
N THR A 246 -12.12 -7.79 -20.07
CA THR A 246 -13.53 -7.46 -20.35
C THR A 246 -13.96 -6.06 -19.93
N GLY A 247 -13.04 -5.19 -19.49
CA GLY A 247 -13.41 -3.86 -18.99
C GLY A 247 -14.14 -3.84 -17.63
N VAL A 248 -14.55 -5.00 -17.13
CA VAL A 248 -15.36 -5.15 -15.92
C VAL A 248 -14.46 -5.55 -14.74
N TRP A 249 -14.43 -4.69 -13.72
CA TRP A 249 -13.94 -5.06 -12.40
C TRP A 249 -14.90 -6.11 -11.80
N PRO A 250 -14.44 -7.29 -11.33
CA PRO A 250 -15.32 -8.23 -10.66
C PRO A 250 -15.85 -7.58 -9.37
N THR A 251 -17.06 -7.07 -9.40
CA THR A 251 -17.84 -6.77 -8.20
C THR A 251 -18.15 -8.12 -7.56
N SER A 252 -17.52 -8.39 -6.42
CA SER A 252 -17.65 -9.63 -5.68
C SER A 252 -19.12 -9.99 -5.41
N ALA A 253 -19.68 -10.95 -6.18
CA ALA A 253 -20.71 -11.93 -5.81
C ALA A 253 -21.26 -12.71 -7.02
N ASP A 254 -20.42 -13.12 -7.97
CA ASP A 254 -20.79 -14.31 -8.76
C ASP A 254 -20.50 -15.52 -7.88
N THR A 255 -21.57 -16.07 -7.33
CA THR A 255 -21.65 -17.39 -6.70
C THR A 255 -20.91 -18.43 -7.55
N LEU A 256 -19.65 -18.67 -7.22
CA LEU A 256 -19.02 -19.95 -7.46
C LEU A 256 -19.41 -20.80 -6.25
N SER A 257 -20.33 -21.72 -6.47
CA SER A 257 -20.53 -22.86 -5.58
C SER A 257 -19.18 -23.52 -5.30
N ASP A 258 -18.95 -23.89 -4.04
CA ASP A 258 -17.71 -24.41 -3.48
C ASP A 258 -17.18 -25.73 -4.11
N GLU A 259 -17.75 -26.19 -5.23
CA GLU A 259 -17.41 -27.48 -5.85
C GLU A 259 -16.54 -27.37 -7.11
N GLU A 260 -16.36 -26.19 -7.71
CA GLU A 260 -15.51 -26.02 -8.91
C GLU A 260 -14.16 -25.30 -8.62
N ALA A 261 -13.88 -24.97 -7.36
CA ALA A 261 -12.69 -24.24 -6.94
C ALA A 261 -11.41 -25.10 -6.82
N GLN A 262 -11.39 -26.32 -7.36
CA GLN A 262 -10.24 -27.23 -7.23
C GLN A 262 -9.33 -27.31 -8.47
N HIS A 263 -9.69 -26.73 -9.61
CA HIS A 263 -8.80 -26.71 -10.79
C HIS A 263 -9.03 -25.49 -11.68
N SER A 264 -8.60 -24.29 -11.24
CA SER A 264 -8.24 -23.23 -12.20
C SER A 264 -7.23 -22.25 -11.65
N ASP A 265 -6.22 -22.00 -12.46
CA ASP A 265 -5.11 -21.08 -12.26
C ASP A 265 -5.61 -19.63 -12.07
N LYS A 266 -5.60 -19.15 -10.82
CA LYS A 266 -6.10 -17.82 -10.41
C LYS A 266 -5.32 -16.64 -11.00
N SER A 267 -4.23 -16.88 -11.73
CA SER A 267 -3.36 -15.83 -12.29
C SER A 267 -3.84 -15.25 -13.64
N SER A 268 -4.89 -15.80 -14.27
CA SER A 268 -5.17 -15.63 -15.70
C SER A 268 -6.16 -14.52 -16.11
N LYS A 269 -6.77 -13.75 -15.19
CA LYS A 269 -7.89 -12.84 -15.53
C LYS A 269 -7.51 -11.41 -15.94
N PHE A 270 -6.28 -10.97 -15.68
CA PHE A 270 -5.85 -9.59 -15.99
C PHE A 270 -4.32 -9.48 -16.07
N LEU A 271 -3.83 -8.55 -16.88
CA LEU A 271 -2.41 -8.22 -16.94
C LEU A 271 -2.03 -7.37 -15.73
N ARG A 272 -0.88 -7.68 -15.11
CA ARG A 272 -0.33 -6.94 -13.98
C ARG A 272 1.06 -6.40 -14.30
N ARG A 273 1.30 -5.15 -13.95
CA ARG A 273 2.62 -4.49 -13.97
C ARG A 273 2.76 -3.66 -12.71
N ALA A 274 3.98 -3.43 -12.25
CA ALA A 274 4.23 -2.62 -11.06
C ALA A 274 5.43 -1.71 -11.28
N ILE A 275 5.33 -0.48 -10.78
CA ILE A 275 6.40 0.52 -10.84
C ILE A 275 6.69 1.05 -9.45
N TYR A 276 7.97 1.27 -9.16
CA TYR A 276 8.42 1.99 -7.99
C TYR A 276 8.33 3.50 -8.24
N LEU A 277 7.66 4.21 -7.33
CA LEU A 277 7.53 5.66 -7.35
C LEU A 277 8.38 6.26 -6.23
N PRO A 278 9.58 6.79 -6.52
CA PRO A 278 10.38 7.48 -5.53
C PRO A 278 9.78 8.87 -5.18
N PRO A 279 10.19 9.48 -4.06
CA PRO A 279 9.89 10.89 -3.81
C PRO A 279 10.45 11.78 -4.94
N ARG A 280 9.81 12.92 -5.16
CA ARG A 280 10.13 13.94 -6.17
C ARG A 280 9.98 13.49 -7.63
N SER A 281 9.44 12.30 -7.88
CA SER A 281 9.16 11.84 -9.25
C SER A 281 7.77 12.27 -9.72
N MET A 282 7.66 12.58 -11.02
CA MET A 282 6.39 12.85 -11.70
C MET A 282 6.00 11.65 -12.57
N LEU A 283 4.84 11.07 -12.29
CA LEU A 283 4.22 10.06 -13.13
C LEU A 283 3.18 10.73 -14.05
N LEU A 284 3.20 10.41 -15.35
CA LEU A 284 2.17 10.80 -16.31
C LEU A 284 1.39 9.56 -16.76
N LEU A 285 0.06 9.62 -16.62
CA LEU A 285 -0.88 8.71 -17.26
C LEU A 285 -1.54 9.44 -18.43
N SER A 286 -1.49 8.83 -19.61
CA SER A 286 -2.16 9.29 -20.82
C SER A 286 -2.60 8.11 -21.66
N GLY A 287 -3.48 8.32 -22.64
CA GLY A 287 -3.95 7.26 -23.54
C GLY A 287 -4.37 6.00 -22.79
N GLU A 288 -3.86 4.84 -23.20
CA GLU A 288 -4.20 3.55 -22.60
C GLU A 288 -3.93 3.51 -21.09
N ALA A 289 -2.77 3.99 -20.62
CA ALA A 289 -2.43 4.02 -19.19
C ALA A 289 -3.49 4.74 -18.33
N ARG A 290 -4.12 5.78 -18.87
CA ARG A 290 -5.13 6.60 -18.20
C ARG A 290 -6.55 6.04 -18.35
N TYR A 291 -6.86 5.35 -19.44
CA TYR A 291 -8.23 4.96 -19.79
C TYR A 291 -8.53 3.46 -19.61
N ALA A 292 -7.52 2.58 -19.59
CA ALA A 292 -7.73 1.12 -19.56
C ALA A 292 -7.04 0.40 -18.40
N TRP A 293 -6.06 1.05 -17.75
CA TRP A 293 -5.31 0.44 -16.65
C TRP A 293 -5.79 0.93 -15.29
N HIS A 294 -6.25 -0.02 -14.46
CA HIS A 294 -6.57 0.27 -13.06
C HIS A 294 -5.28 0.44 -12.28
N HIS A 295 -5.06 1.63 -11.73
CA HIS A 295 -3.91 1.89 -10.89
C HIS A 295 -4.25 1.66 -9.41
N TYR A 296 -3.28 1.12 -8.68
CA TYR A 296 -3.44 0.59 -7.33
C TYR A 296 -2.19 0.87 -6.51
N ILE A 297 -2.34 1.29 -5.25
CA ILE A 297 -1.23 1.34 -4.30
C ILE A 297 -1.49 0.25 -3.24
N PRO A 298 -0.61 -0.75 -3.10
CA PRO A 298 -0.83 -1.83 -2.13
C PRO A 298 -0.89 -1.37 -0.67
N HIS A 299 -1.75 -2.03 0.13
CA HIS A 299 -1.88 -1.80 1.57
C HIS A 299 -0.85 -2.63 2.35
N HIS A 300 0.40 -2.16 2.40
CA HIS A 300 1.46 -2.78 3.19
C HIS A 300 2.52 -1.77 3.66
N LYS A 301 3.32 -2.17 4.65
CA LYS A 301 4.35 -1.30 5.28
C LYS A 301 5.73 -1.46 4.62
N ILE A 302 5.91 -2.45 3.75
CA ILE A 302 7.20 -2.83 3.14
C ILE A 302 6.94 -3.16 1.67
N ASP A 303 7.66 -2.47 0.79
CA ASP A 303 7.77 -2.73 -0.62
C ASP A 303 9.00 -3.63 -0.88
N VAL A 304 8.95 -4.45 -1.96
CA VAL A 304 10.10 -5.22 -2.45
C VAL A 304 10.37 -4.77 -3.88
N VAL A 305 11.55 -4.22 -4.14
CA VAL A 305 11.95 -3.68 -5.44
C VAL A 305 13.35 -4.20 -5.75
N ASN A 306 13.54 -4.93 -6.85
CA ASN A 306 14.82 -5.55 -7.21
C ASN A 306 15.49 -6.27 -6.02
N ASP A 307 14.73 -7.17 -5.37
CA ASP A 307 15.09 -7.92 -4.15
C ASP A 307 15.40 -7.08 -2.90
N SER A 308 15.35 -5.76 -3.00
CA SER A 308 15.57 -4.83 -1.91
C SER A 308 14.27 -4.55 -1.16
N ARG A 309 14.30 -4.68 0.16
CA ARG A 309 13.17 -4.39 1.04
C ARG A 309 13.17 -2.91 1.42
N ILE A 310 12.18 -2.17 0.92
CA ILE A 310 12.01 -0.74 1.19
C ILE A 310 10.88 -0.58 2.20
N ARG A 311 11.19 -0.08 3.40
CA ARG A 311 10.15 0.27 4.37
C ARG A 311 9.51 1.59 3.95
N ARG A 312 8.18 1.63 3.82
CA ARG A 312 7.47 2.88 3.53
C ARG A 312 7.67 3.88 4.66
N GLY A 313 7.71 5.16 4.30
CA GLY A 313 7.77 6.26 5.26
C GLY A 313 6.53 6.30 6.15
N LEU A 314 6.61 7.04 7.27
CA LEU A 314 5.45 7.29 8.13
C LEU A 314 4.33 8.05 7.39
N ARG A 315 4.72 8.78 6.34
CA ARG A 315 3.89 9.64 5.51
C ARG A 315 4.34 9.51 4.06
N ARG A 316 3.37 9.47 3.14
CA ARG A 316 3.55 9.74 1.70
C ARG A 316 2.53 10.78 1.30
N VAL A 317 2.94 11.75 0.49
CA VAL A 317 2.03 12.73 -0.11
C VAL A 317 2.09 12.58 -1.63
N SER A 318 0.96 12.77 -2.32
CA SER A 318 0.97 12.89 -3.77
C SER A 318 0.05 13.97 -4.27
N PHE A 319 0.51 14.71 -5.27
CA PHE A 319 -0.26 15.76 -5.93
C PHE A 319 -0.71 15.22 -7.28
N THR A 320 -2.00 15.00 -7.44
CA THR A 320 -2.61 14.54 -8.70
C THR A 320 -3.24 15.73 -9.41
N ILE A 321 -2.68 16.12 -10.55
CA ILE A 321 -3.01 17.33 -11.28
C ILE A 321 -3.64 16.93 -12.63
N ARG A 322 -4.83 17.48 -12.90
CA ARG A 322 -5.72 17.03 -13.99
C ARG A 322 -6.46 18.23 -14.59
N LYS A 323 -7.07 18.00 -15.75
CA LYS A 323 -8.03 18.89 -16.38
C LYS A 323 -9.43 18.32 -16.25
N VAL A 324 -10.37 19.09 -15.71
CA VAL A 324 -11.78 18.72 -15.61
C VAL A 324 -12.42 18.74 -17.00
N ARG A 325 -13.10 17.64 -17.33
CA ARG A 325 -13.83 17.51 -18.59
C ARG A 325 -15.21 18.18 -18.48
N LYS A 326 -15.62 18.89 -19.54
CA LYS A 326 -16.90 19.62 -19.59
C LYS A 326 -18.01 18.90 -20.39
N GLY A 327 -17.68 17.84 -21.11
CA GLY A 327 -18.60 17.06 -21.95
C GLY A 327 -18.43 15.54 -21.76
N PRO A 328 -19.14 14.70 -22.54
CA PRO A 328 -18.96 13.27 -22.49
C PRO A 328 -17.53 12.87 -22.93
N CYS A 329 -17.06 11.71 -22.47
CA CYS A 329 -15.78 11.17 -22.91
C CYS A 329 -15.95 10.27 -24.14
N GLU A 330 -15.22 10.58 -25.21
CA GLU A 330 -15.20 9.85 -26.48
C GLU A 330 -13.87 9.09 -26.69
N CYS A 331 -13.28 8.57 -25.61
CA CYS A 331 -12.03 7.80 -25.70
C CYS A 331 -12.20 6.49 -26.48
N GLU A 332 -11.10 5.96 -26.98
CA GLU A 332 -11.01 4.68 -27.72
C GLU A 332 -11.20 3.42 -26.84
N PHE A 333 -11.61 3.61 -25.58
CA PHE A 333 -11.73 2.56 -24.56
C PHE A 333 -13.17 2.50 -23.98
N PRO A 334 -14.20 2.27 -24.82
CA PRO A 334 -15.61 2.28 -24.40
C PRO A 334 -15.92 1.28 -23.27
N GLU A 335 -15.22 0.14 -23.24
CA GLU A 335 -15.39 -0.92 -22.24
C GLU A 335 -15.04 -0.48 -20.81
N TYR A 336 -14.26 0.58 -20.65
CA TYR A 336 -13.93 1.19 -19.35
C TYR A 336 -14.64 2.54 -19.11
N CYS A 337 -15.27 3.12 -20.14
CA CYS A 337 -15.75 4.49 -20.14
C CYS A 337 -17.16 4.62 -19.56
N ASP A 338 -17.32 5.42 -18.50
CA ASP A 338 -18.62 5.70 -17.90
C ASP A 338 -19.53 6.60 -18.78
N SER A 339 -18.97 7.31 -19.76
CA SER A 339 -19.77 8.11 -20.72
C SER A 339 -20.30 7.33 -21.92
N GLN A 340 -19.77 6.13 -22.18
CA GLN A 340 -20.09 5.32 -23.37
C GLN A 340 -20.78 3.99 -23.02
N LYS A 341 -21.22 3.85 -21.77
CA LYS A 341 -21.93 2.68 -21.26
C LYS A 341 -23.43 2.93 -21.12
#